data_AF-A0A369JYN3-F1
#
_entry.id   AF-A0A369JYN3-F1
#
_cell.length_a   1.000
_cell.length_b   1.000
_cell.length_c   1.000
_cell.angle_alpha   90.00
_cell.angle_beta   90.00
_cell.angle_gamma   90.00
#
_symmetry.space_group_name_H-M   'P 1'
#
loop_
_entity.id
_entity.type
_entity.pdbx_description
1 polymer ?
#
loop_
_entity_poly.entity_id
_entity_poly.type
_entity_poly.pdbx_seq_one_letter_code
_entity_poly.pdbx_strand_id
1 'polypeptide(L)'
;MAFSVTGLCFHSTDATVLDLAYSVSQNLLTFAMKLTSTILGLVLAAVSAYAAISSAELEVNKAKGLRLLSLEDGAEPVWKTEDEKLEIMRSHKNFFDVTEVYEPGTPIVPPANLFAPLVTCKVDFFLTSRLYSTLSDSPPSHQTVVKAIAQNVTIANLQSYLSSLTAFNNRYYRSQTGVDATNWIVKTVGDIAAAYPASKATVSAFKHTWIQSSIIARIPGTTTGPVTILGAHMDSINQSNPTSGRAPGADDDGTGSVNLIEAFRALLAAGFKPTTPVEFQWCSRRSGTRRYSGEEAGLLGSQAIAKSYKTAGTQVKAMMQLDMTGYVKPGTREVIGLMPDYIDAGLNVFLGSIIDTYSTLPWVTSPKCGYACSDHASWYNQGYPSSLPFEARFGDDNPLIHSSSDTVTATGFSWTHTLEYTKIAVAFAYELGI
;
A
#
# COMPACT_ATOMS: atom_id res chain seq x y z
N MET A 1 12.45 -40.54 12.80
CA MET A 1 11.52 -41.69 12.91
C MET A 1 10.82 -41.84 11.58
N ALA A 2 11.19 -42.86 10.82
CA ALA A 2 10.52 -43.30 9.60
C ALA A 2 10.00 -44.71 9.89
N PHE A 3 8.70 -44.95 9.72
CA PHE A 3 8.13 -46.29 9.80
C PHE A 3 7.81 -46.78 8.39
N SER A 4 8.58 -47.77 7.97
CA SER A 4 8.38 -48.59 6.78
C SER A 4 7.21 -49.54 7.03
N VAL A 5 6.25 -49.60 6.09
CA VAL A 5 5.17 -50.60 6.09
C VAL A 5 5.56 -51.70 5.12
N THR A 6 6.06 -52.81 5.64
CA THR A 6 6.18 -54.09 4.94
C THR A 6 4.82 -54.78 4.92
N GLY A 7 4.38 -55.19 3.73
CA GLY A 7 3.14 -55.92 3.51
C GLY A 7 3.15 -57.32 4.11
N LEU A 8 2.05 -57.69 4.75
CA LEU A 8 1.72 -59.04 5.16
C LEU A 8 0.45 -59.48 4.41
N CYS A 9 0.62 -60.38 3.44
CA CYS A 9 -0.47 -61.07 2.78
C CYS A 9 -1.09 -62.09 3.74
N PHE A 10 -2.39 -61.96 4.03
CA PHE A 10 -3.19 -63.07 4.57
C PHE A 10 -3.97 -63.73 3.44
N HIS A 11 -3.74 -65.02 3.22
CA HIS A 11 -4.61 -65.91 2.45
C HIS A 11 -5.64 -66.54 3.40
N SER A 12 -6.93 -66.28 3.16
CA SER A 12 -8.03 -67.05 3.73
C SER A 12 -9.12 -67.19 2.66
N THR A 13 -9.51 -68.45 2.39
CA THR A 13 -10.42 -68.88 1.32
C THR A 13 -11.83 -69.16 1.86
N ASP A 14 -12.40 -68.22 2.60
CA ASP A 14 -13.78 -68.34 3.11
C ASP A 14 -14.66 -67.24 2.50
N ALA A 15 -15.46 -67.62 1.50
CA ALA A 15 -16.31 -66.69 0.74
C ALA A 15 -17.37 -65.98 1.60
N THR A 16 -17.68 -66.51 2.78
CA THR A 16 -18.62 -65.93 3.74
C THR A 16 -18.05 -64.70 4.48
N VAL A 17 -16.73 -64.60 4.62
CA VAL A 17 -16.06 -63.47 5.30
C VAL A 17 -15.93 -62.26 4.37
N LEU A 18 -15.77 -62.50 3.06
CA LEU A 18 -15.70 -61.45 2.03
C LEU A 18 -17.04 -60.74 1.82
N ASP A 19 -18.16 -61.48 1.83
CA ASP A 19 -19.50 -60.87 1.70
C ASP A 19 -19.90 -60.05 2.94
N LEU A 20 -19.49 -60.48 4.14
CA LEU A 20 -19.73 -59.72 5.36
C LEU A 20 -18.90 -58.43 5.37
N ALA A 21 -17.63 -58.48 4.93
CA ALA A 21 -16.78 -57.30 4.81
C ALA A 21 -17.29 -56.32 3.74
N TYR A 22 -17.81 -56.81 2.61
CA TYR A 22 -18.37 -55.97 1.55
C TYR A 22 -19.66 -55.28 1.99
N SER A 23 -20.58 -56.01 2.64
CA SER A 23 -21.82 -55.47 3.21
C SER A 23 -21.58 -54.42 4.30
N VAL A 24 -20.59 -54.65 5.18
CA VAL A 24 -20.20 -53.68 6.21
C VAL A 24 -19.57 -52.43 5.59
N SER A 25 -18.77 -52.56 4.52
CA SER A 25 -18.18 -51.41 3.82
C SER A 25 -19.23 -50.56 3.10
N GLN A 26 -20.23 -51.19 2.46
CA GLN A 26 -21.31 -50.49 1.76
C GLN A 26 -22.23 -49.77 2.75
N ASN A 27 -22.52 -50.38 3.91
CA ASN A 27 -23.28 -49.72 4.98
C ASN A 27 -22.51 -48.56 5.62
N LEU A 28 -21.18 -48.67 5.79
CA LEU A 28 -20.32 -47.58 6.26
C LEU A 28 -20.22 -46.43 5.24
N LEU A 29 -20.15 -46.71 3.95
CA LEU A 29 -20.17 -45.71 2.87
C LEU A 29 -21.53 -44.99 2.79
N THR A 30 -22.63 -45.73 2.95
CA THR A 30 -23.98 -45.14 2.95
C THR A 30 -24.24 -44.32 4.21
N PHE A 31 -23.69 -44.74 5.37
CA PHE A 31 -23.74 -43.98 6.62
C PHE A 31 -22.85 -42.74 6.56
N ALA A 32 -21.64 -42.83 5.98
CA ALA A 32 -20.75 -41.70 5.77
C ALA A 32 -21.35 -40.68 4.79
N MET A 33 -21.98 -41.12 3.69
CA MET A 33 -22.66 -40.23 2.74
C MET A 33 -23.89 -39.53 3.34
N LYS A 34 -24.64 -40.20 4.22
CA LYS A 34 -25.75 -39.58 4.99
C LYS A 34 -25.23 -38.62 6.07
N LEU A 35 -24.10 -38.94 6.72
CA LEU A 35 -23.47 -38.05 7.70
C LEU A 35 -22.91 -36.79 7.02
N THR A 36 -22.29 -36.92 5.85
CA THR A 36 -21.81 -35.76 5.07
C THR A 36 -22.95 -34.91 4.53
N SER A 37 -24.08 -35.48 4.12
CA SER A 37 -25.23 -34.70 3.63
C SER A 37 -26.01 -34.01 4.77
N THR A 38 -26.04 -34.60 5.95
CA THR A 38 -26.67 -33.97 7.15
C THR A 38 -25.76 -32.90 7.76
N ILE A 39 -24.43 -33.11 7.75
CA ILE A 39 -23.44 -32.10 8.17
C ILE A 39 -23.37 -30.97 7.13
N LEU A 40 -23.46 -31.26 5.83
CA LEU A 40 -23.52 -30.20 4.81
C LEU A 40 -24.83 -29.41 4.89
N GLY A 41 -25.95 -30.05 5.23
CA GLY A 41 -27.23 -29.37 5.51
C GLY A 41 -27.22 -28.51 6.77
N LEU A 42 -26.48 -28.90 7.82
CA LEU A 42 -26.34 -28.13 9.06
C LEU A 42 -25.26 -27.03 8.97
N VAL A 43 -24.22 -27.22 8.15
CA VAL A 43 -23.23 -26.16 7.85
C VAL A 43 -23.82 -25.13 6.88
N LEU A 44 -24.75 -25.50 6.00
CA LEU A 44 -25.53 -24.53 5.21
C LEU A 44 -26.61 -23.79 6.03
N ALA A 45 -26.97 -24.27 7.23
CA ALA A 45 -27.93 -23.60 8.11
C ALA A 45 -27.29 -22.74 9.21
N ALA A 46 -25.95 -22.73 9.31
CA ALA A 46 -25.18 -21.86 10.21
C ALA A 46 -24.34 -20.82 9.46
N VAL A 47 -24.57 -20.62 8.16
CA VAL A 47 -24.34 -19.32 7.55
C VAL A 47 -25.50 -18.45 8.01
N SER A 48 -25.36 -17.88 9.19
CA SER A 48 -26.10 -16.67 9.54
C SER A 48 -25.97 -15.72 8.36
N ALA A 49 -27.06 -15.52 7.64
CA ALA A 49 -27.21 -14.46 6.66
C ALA A 49 -27.17 -13.13 7.44
N TYR A 50 -25.99 -12.75 7.91
CA TYR A 50 -25.68 -11.37 8.22
C TYR A 50 -25.60 -10.69 6.87
N ALA A 51 -26.67 -9.99 6.52
CA ALA A 51 -26.79 -9.30 5.24
C ALA A 51 -25.60 -8.35 5.09
N ALA A 52 -24.84 -8.50 4.00
CA ALA A 52 -23.83 -7.53 3.62
C ALA A 52 -24.47 -6.13 3.63
N ILE A 53 -23.79 -5.15 4.23
CA ILE A 53 -24.27 -3.77 4.36
C ILE A 53 -24.67 -3.26 2.96
N SER A 54 -25.91 -2.80 2.78
CA SER A 54 -26.37 -2.36 1.46
C SER A 54 -25.84 -0.96 1.11
N SER A 55 -25.78 -0.59 -0.18
CA SER A 55 -25.37 0.76 -0.59
C SER A 55 -26.29 1.85 -0.01
N ALA A 56 -27.58 1.54 0.15
CA ALA A 56 -28.54 2.45 0.76
C ALA A 56 -28.28 2.66 2.25
N GLU A 57 -27.91 1.60 2.96
CA GLU A 57 -27.50 1.68 4.37
C GLU A 57 -26.19 2.48 4.52
N LEU A 58 -25.24 2.26 3.62
CA LEU A 58 -23.96 2.99 3.60
C LEU A 58 -24.19 4.50 3.49
N GLU A 59 -25.01 4.95 2.54
CA GLU A 59 -25.31 6.37 2.32
C GLU A 59 -26.09 6.98 3.49
N VAL A 60 -27.06 6.26 4.07
CA VAL A 60 -27.82 6.72 5.24
C VAL A 60 -26.92 6.87 6.47
N ASN A 61 -26.02 5.92 6.71
CA ASN A 61 -25.14 5.96 7.87
C ASN A 61 -24.01 6.99 7.70
N LYS A 62 -23.51 7.18 6.47
CA LYS A 62 -22.61 8.30 6.12
C LYS A 62 -23.26 9.66 6.39
N ALA A 63 -24.51 9.84 5.97
CA ALA A 63 -25.25 11.08 6.22
C ALA A 63 -25.46 11.37 7.72
N LYS A 64 -25.49 10.32 8.56
CA LYS A 64 -25.53 10.43 10.04
C LYS A 64 -24.16 10.67 10.68
N GLY A 65 -23.08 10.73 9.89
CA GLY A 65 -21.71 10.90 10.39
C GLY A 65 -21.07 9.63 10.95
N LEU A 66 -21.64 8.45 10.68
CA LEU A 66 -21.07 7.16 11.07
C LEU A 66 -19.99 6.71 10.07
N ARG A 67 -19.05 5.91 10.58
CA ARG A 67 -17.93 5.31 9.85
C ARG A 67 -17.95 3.81 9.98
N LEU A 68 -17.69 3.13 8.88
CA LEU A 68 -17.62 1.68 8.77
C LEU A 68 -16.15 1.25 8.92
N LEU A 69 -15.81 0.60 10.02
CA LEU A 69 -14.45 0.23 10.40
C LEU A 69 -14.28 -1.29 10.35
N SER A 70 -13.35 -1.79 9.54
CA SER A 70 -12.88 -3.18 9.62
C SER A 70 -11.87 -3.28 10.76
N LEU A 71 -12.15 -4.05 11.81
CA LEU A 71 -11.28 -4.14 12.99
C LEU A 71 -10.20 -5.23 12.87
N GLU A 72 -10.44 -6.23 12.02
CA GLU A 72 -9.59 -7.40 11.82
C GLU A 72 -9.67 -7.86 10.36
N ASP A 73 -8.57 -8.38 9.81
CA ASP A 73 -8.55 -8.91 8.44
C ASP A 73 -9.56 -10.06 8.28
N GLY A 74 -10.44 -9.94 7.28
CA GLY A 74 -11.48 -10.94 7.02
C GLY A 74 -12.72 -10.85 7.93
N ALA A 75 -12.75 -9.93 8.90
CA ALA A 75 -13.94 -9.66 9.69
C ALA A 75 -14.84 -8.59 9.03
N GLU A 76 -16.16 -8.77 9.15
CA GLU A 76 -17.13 -7.78 8.69
C GLU A 76 -16.93 -6.44 9.41
N PRO A 77 -16.94 -5.31 8.68
CA PRO A 77 -16.69 -4.01 9.27
C PRO A 77 -17.90 -3.53 10.10
N VAL A 78 -17.63 -2.72 11.13
CA VAL A 78 -18.62 -2.25 12.11
C VAL A 78 -18.82 -0.75 12.05
N TRP A 79 -20.06 -0.29 12.21
CA TRP A 79 -20.39 1.13 12.28
C TRP A 79 -19.95 1.75 13.62
N LYS A 80 -19.30 2.92 13.55
CA LYS A 80 -18.80 3.71 14.68
C LYS A 80 -18.98 5.20 14.42
N THR A 81 -19.29 5.97 15.45
CA THR A 81 -19.23 7.44 15.40
C THR A 81 -17.78 7.93 15.29
N GLU A 82 -17.57 9.19 14.92
CA GLU A 82 -16.23 9.79 14.97
C GLU A 82 -15.65 9.78 16.39
N ASP A 83 -16.46 9.99 17.43
CA ASP A 83 -16.00 9.97 18.81
C ASP A 83 -15.66 8.55 19.28
N GLU A 84 -16.43 7.54 18.88
CA GLU A 84 -16.08 6.14 19.13
C GLU A 84 -14.86 5.71 18.32
N LYS A 85 -14.71 6.21 17.09
CA LYS A 85 -13.48 6.02 16.31
C LYS A 85 -12.31 6.61 17.08
N LEU A 86 -12.43 7.84 17.58
CA LEU A 86 -11.43 8.49 18.45
C LEU A 86 -11.19 7.70 19.75
N GLU A 87 -12.19 7.01 20.30
CA GLU A 87 -12.03 6.16 21.49
C GLU A 87 -11.38 4.81 21.18
N ILE A 88 -11.70 4.19 20.04
CA ILE A 88 -10.99 3.01 19.51
C ILE A 88 -9.51 3.36 19.27
N MET A 89 -9.26 4.56 18.77
CA MET A 89 -7.92 5.13 18.60
C MET A 89 -7.22 5.34 19.94
N ARG A 90 -7.91 5.85 20.97
CA ARG A 90 -7.37 5.96 22.35
C ARG A 90 -7.13 4.62 23.03
N SER A 91 -7.90 3.59 22.68
CA SER A 91 -7.84 2.25 23.28
C SER A 91 -6.92 1.28 22.55
N HIS A 92 -6.14 1.76 21.57
CA HIS A 92 -5.09 1.00 20.88
C HIS A 92 -5.59 -0.25 20.14
N LYS A 93 -6.79 -0.20 19.56
CA LYS A 93 -7.33 -1.28 18.72
C LYS A 93 -7.11 -0.96 17.23
N ASN A 94 -6.63 -1.95 16.48
CA ASN A 94 -6.40 -1.84 15.04
C ASN A 94 -7.73 -1.73 14.30
N PHE A 95 -7.77 -0.90 13.25
CA PHE A 95 -8.90 -0.82 12.33
C PHE A 95 -8.54 -0.16 10.99
N PHE A 96 -9.32 -0.49 9.96
CA PHE A 96 -9.29 0.10 8.63
C PHE A 96 -10.64 0.74 8.31
N ASP A 97 -10.67 2.04 8.01
CA ASP A 97 -11.90 2.73 7.65
C ASP A 97 -12.25 2.45 6.18
N VAL A 98 -13.30 1.66 5.98
CA VAL A 98 -13.79 1.25 4.66
C VAL A 98 -15.03 2.03 4.23
N THR A 99 -15.46 3.05 4.99
CA THR A 99 -16.74 3.74 4.77
C THR A 99 -16.96 4.21 3.33
N GLU A 100 -15.92 4.72 2.68
CA GLU A 100 -16.01 5.30 1.34
C GLU A 100 -15.70 4.27 0.23
N VAL A 101 -15.12 3.12 0.59
CA VAL A 101 -14.68 2.11 -0.38
C VAL A 101 -15.48 0.82 -0.37
N TYR A 102 -16.22 0.53 0.71
CA TYR A 102 -16.94 -0.72 0.90
C TYR A 102 -17.90 -0.97 -0.27
N GLU A 103 -17.78 -2.14 -0.89
CA GLU A 103 -18.63 -2.59 -1.98
C GLU A 103 -19.54 -3.75 -1.51
N PRO A 104 -20.84 -3.49 -1.34
CA PRO A 104 -21.79 -4.51 -0.92
C PRO A 104 -21.75 -5.75 -1.80
N GLY A 105 -21.53 -6.92 -1.20
CA GLY A 105 -21.57 -8.21 -1.91
C GLY A 105 -20.24 -8.67 -2.50
N THR A 106 -19.14 -7.96 -2.28
CA THR A 106 -17.79 -8.49 -2.51
C THR A 106 -17.32 -9.23 -1.25
N PRO A 107 -16.96 -10.53 -1.31
CA PRO A 107 -16.37 -11.20 -0.17
C PRO A 107 -15.07 -10.49 0.23
N ILE A 108 -14.87 -10.22 1.51
CA ILE A 108 -13.57 -9.83 2.06
C ILE A 108 -12.65 -11.05 1.90
N VAL A 109 -11.99 -11.18 0.76
CA VAL A 109 -11.06 -12.30 0.53
C VAL A 109 -9.74 -11.91 1.20
N PRO A 110 -9.30 -12.57 2.29
CA PRO A 110 -7.92 -12.43 2.72
C PRO A 110 -7.01 -12.93 1.59
N PRO A 111 -6.02 -12.16 1.13
CA PRO A 111 -5.09 -12.65 0.14
C PRO A 111 -4.12 -13.61 0.84
N ALA A 112 -4.51 -14.87 0.92
CA ALA A 112 -3.61 -15.95 1.28
C ALA A 112 -3.84 -17.16 0.37
N ASN A 113 -2.83 -17.38 -0.47
CA ASN A 113 -2.37 -18.66 -1.01
C ASN A 113 -3.35 -19.52 -1.82
N LEU A 114 -2.95 -19.69 -3.09
CA LEU A 114 -3.18 -20.81 -4.02
C LEU A 114 -4.34 -21.79 -3.71
N PHE A 115 -5.20 -21.95 -4.72
CA PHE A 115 -6.22 -22.99 -4.95
C PHE A 115 -7.64 -22.70 -4.40
N ALA A 116 -8.40 -21.87 -5.12
CA ALA A 116 -9.86 -21.98 -5.19
C ALA A 116 -10.27 -22.54 -6.57
N PRO A 117 -11.30 -23.40 -6.66
CA PRO A 117 -11.59 -24.17 -7.87
C PRO A 117 -12.13 -23.27 -8.99
N LEU A 118 -11.53 -23.44 -10.17
CA LEU A 118 -11.84 -22.79 -11.44
C LEU A 118 -13.32 -22.86 -11.81
N VAL A 119 -14.03 -21.73 -11.74
CA VAL A 119 -15.24 -21.50 -12.54
C VAL A 119 -15.22 -20.07 -13.12
N THR A 120 -14.85 -20.03 -14.41
CA THR A 120 -15.14 -18.97 -15.40
C THR A 120 -14.77 -17.51 -15.09
N CYS A 121 -13.47 -17.18 -15.19
CA CYS A 121 -13.01 -15.95 -15.84
C CYS A 121 -11.56 -16.12 -16.34
N LYS A 122 -11.38 -16.80 -17.47
CA LYS A 122 -10.06 -17.21 -17.99
C LYS A 122 -9.36 -16.16 -18.87
N VAL A 123 -9.90 -14.96 -19.04
CA VAL A 123 -9.30 -13.99 -20.00
C VAL A 123 -8.56 -12.84 -19.28
N ASP A 124 -9.07 -12.36 -18.14
CA ASP A 124 -8.42 -11.27 -17.39
C ASP A 124 -7.33 -11.73 -16.40
N PHE A 125 -7.46 -12.93 -15.84
CA PHE A 125 -6.48 -13.49 -14.90
C PHE A 125 -5.13 -13.80 -15.57
N PHE A 126 -5.13 -14.22 -16.84
CA PHE A 126 -3.90 -14.58 -17.54
C PHE A 126 -3.06 -13.37 -17.97
N LEU A 127 -3.68 -12.22 -18.24
CA LEU A 127 -2.96 -11.00 -18.62
C LEU A 127 -2.35 -10.29 -17.40
N THR A 128 -3.08 -10.26 -16.29
CA THR A 128 -2.59 -9.71 -15.00
C THR A 128 -1.51 -10.61 -14.39
N SER A 129 -1.73 -11.93 -14.33
CA SER A 129 -0.72 -12.89 -13.86
C SER A 129 0.58 -12.87 -14.67
N ARG A 130 0.52 -12.69 -16.00
CA ARG A 130 1.73 -12.60 -16.84
C ARG A 130 2.52 -11.31 -16.63
N LEU A 131 1.86 -10.18 -16.38
CA LEU A 131 2.58 -8.94 -16.08
C LEU A 131 3.29 -9.04 -14.72
N TYR A 132 2.64 -9.63 -13.71
CA TYR A 132 3.19 -9.72 -12.35
C TYR A 132 4.36 -10.71 -12.21
N SER A 133 4.35 -11.83 -12.96
CA SER A 133 5.50 -12.74 -12.96
C SER A 133 6.72 -12.18 -13.71
N THR A 134 6.56 -11.18 -14.59
CA THR A 134 7.68 -10.67 -15.40
C THR A 134 8.55 -9.64 -14.69
N LEU A 135 8.04 -8.98 -13.64
CA LEU A 135 8.79 -7.95 -12.92
C LEU A 135 9.92 -8.55 -12.07
N SER A 136 9.71 -9.72 -11.46
CA SER A 136 10.77 -10.42 -10.71
C SER A 136 11.89 -10.95 -11.60
N ASP A 137 11.61 -11.17 -12.89
CA ASP A 137 12.48 -11.92 -13.79
C ASP A 137 13.37 -11.01 -14.66
N SER A 138 13.12 -9.70 -14.65
CA SER A 138 13.86 -8.71 -15.45
C SER A 138 14.67 -7.80 -14.53
N PRO A 139 15.99 -8.03 -14.35
CA PRO A 139 16.80 -7.13 -13.53
C PRO A 139 16.89 -5.73 -14.16
N PRO A 140 17.24 -4.70 -13.37
CA PRO A 140 17.47 -3.36 -13.90
C PRO A 140 18.52 -3.39 -15.01
N SER A 141 18.32 -2.61 -16.07
CA SER A 141 19.13 -2.69 -17.30
C SER A 141 19.59 -1.33 -17.84
N HIS A 142 19.23 -0.24 -17.18
CA HIS A 142 19.51 1.13 -17.64
C HIS A 142 20.52 1.85 -16.74
N GLN A 143 21.50 1.13 -16.18
CA GLN A 143 22.39 1.61 -15.11
C GLN A 143 23.09 2.90 -15.45
N THR A 144 23.63 3.00 -16.67
CA THR A 144 24.40 4.17 -17.11
C THR A 144 23.54 5.43 -17.09
N VAL A 145 22.30 5.36 -17.60
CA VAL A 145 21.41 6.52 -17.67
C VAL A 145 20.89 6.86 -16.29
N VAL A 146 20.36 5.88 -15.55
CA VAL A 146 19.80 6.10 -14.22
C VAL A 146 20.83 6.66 -13.25
N LYS A 147 22.07 6.15 -13.24
CA LYS A 147 23.15 6.68 -12.39
C LYS A 147 23.52 8.12 -12.75
N ALA A 148 23.48 8.50 -14.03
CA ALA A 148 23.71 9.87 -14.45
C ALA A 148 22.58 10.82 -13.98
N ILE A 149 21.32 10.38 -14.02
CA ILE A 149 20.19 11.16 -13.50
C ILE A 149 20.31 11.29 -11.97
N ALA A 150 20.60 10.19 -11.28
CA ALA A 150 20.74 10.15 -9.82
C ALA A 150 21.86 11.05 -9.29
N GLN A 151 22.91 11.35 -10.08
CA GLN A 151 23.95 12.31 -9.72
C GLN A 151 23.45 13.76 -9.65
N ASN A 152 22.34 14.08 -10.33
CA ASN A 152 21.74 15.42 -10.30
C ASN A 152 20.78 15.63 -9.13
N VAL A 153 20.54 14.59 -8.32
CA VAL A 153 19.75 14.65 -7.09
C VAL A 153 20.63 15.22 -5.98
N THR A 154 20.18 16.26 -5.27
CA THR A 154 21.00 16.91 -4.24
C THR A 154 20.28 17.07 -2.90
N ILE A 155 21.05 16.93 -1.81
CA ILE A 155 20.57 17.20 -0.45
C ILE A 155 20.08 18.65 -0.32
N ALA A 156 20.71 19.60 -0.99
CA ALA A 156 20.32 21.02 -0.94
C ALA A 156 18.89 21.24 -1.44
N ASN A 157 18.47 20.54 -2.50
CA ASN A 157 17.09 20.61 -3.00
C ASN A 157 16.11 20.01 -1.98
N LEU A 158 16.43 18.82 -1.44
CA LEU A 158 15.60 18.17 -0.40
C LEU A 158 15.44 19.07 0.82
N GLN A 159 16.52 19.70 1.30
CA GLN A 159 16.51 20.64 2.41
C GLN A 159 15.63 21.86 2.14
N SER A 160 15.72 22.44 0.93
CA SER A 160 14.91 23.59 0.51
C SER A 160 13.42 23.27 0.49
N TYR A 161 13.05 22.14 -0.12
CA TYR A 161 11.66 21.70 -0.19
C TYR A 161 11.11 21.36 1.20
N LEU A 162 11.87 20.61 2.01
CA LEU A 162 11.41 20.17 3.32
C LEU A 162 11.34 21.33 4.31
N SER A 163 12.24 22.30 4.23
CA SER A 163 12.15 23.54 5.01
C SER A 163 10.87 24.31 4.72
N SER A 164 10.36 24.26 3.49
CA SER A 164 9.10 24.91 3.12
C SER A 164 7.89 24.14 3.67
N LEU A 165 7.89 22.80 3.55
CA LEU A 165 6.81 21.95 4.06
C LEU A 165 6.70 21.93 5.59
N THR A 166 7.82 22.00 6.30
CA THR A 166 7.88 21.99 7.77
C THR A 166 7.62 23.37 8.39
N ALA A 167 7.65 24.43 7.59
CA ALA A 167 7.34 25.79 8.03
C ALA A 167 5.84 26.02 8.27
N PHE A 168 4.96 25.26 7.60
CA PHE A 168 3.54 25.24 7.93
C PHE A 168 3.33 24.77 9.38
N ASN A 169 2.29 25.28 10.05
CA ASN A 169 2.00 24.85 11.42
C ASN A 169 1.72 23.34 11.48
N ASN A 170 0.87 22.86 10.58
CA ASN A 170 0.64 21.46 10.29
C ASN A 170 0.12 21.35 8.86
N ARG A 171 0.07 20.14 8.31
CA ARG A 171 -0.49 19.88 6.98
C ARG A 171 -1.78 19.06 7.07
N TYR A 172 -2.49 19.15 8.19
CA TYR A 172 -3.67 18.34 8.49
C TYR A 172 -4.79 18.59 7.47
N TYR A 173 -5.40 17.54 6.95
CA TYR A 173 -6.35 17.62 5.82
C TYR A 173 -7.62 18.45 6.02
N ARG A 174 -7.99 18.73 7.27
CA ARG A 174 -9.11 19.63 7.64
C ARG A 174 -8.69 21.05 7.96
N SER A 175 -7.40 21.31 8.01
CA SER A 175 -6.86 22.63 8.32
C SER A 175 -6.66 23.45 7.05
N GLN A 176 -6.75 24.77 7.17
CA GLN A 176 -6.36 25.67 6.08
C GLN A 176 -4.88 25.51 5.73
N THR A 177 -4.02 25.28 6.73
CA THR A 177 -2.58 25.06 6.52
C THR A 177 -2.28 23.79 5.70
N GLY A 178 -3.13 22.76 5.78
CA GLY A 178 -3.06 21.59 4.90
C GLY A 178 -3.42 21.90 3.44
N VAL A 179 -4.41 22.77 3.21
CA VAL A 179 -4.75 23.27 1.86
C VAL A 179 -3.61 24.13 1.32
N ASP A 180 -3.05 25.01 2.14
CA ASP A 180 -1.94 25.88 1.75
C ASP A 180 -0.68 25.07 1.40
N ALA A 181 -0.39 24.01 2.15
CA ALA A 181 0.69 23.08 1.83
C ALA A 181 0.44 22.34 0.51
N THR A 182 -0.80 21.90 0.25
CA THR A 182 -1.18 21.28 -1.03
C THR A 182 -0.94 22.25 -2.19
N ASN A 183 -1.40 23.50 -2.05
CA ASN A 183 -1.20 24.53 -3.06
C ASN A 183 0.28 24.82 -3.30
N TRP A 184 1.11 24.78 -2.25
CA TRP A 184 2.56 24.91 -2.38
C TRP A 184 3.17 23.75 -3.19
N ILE A 185 2.77 22.50 -2.95
CA ILE A 185 3.24 21.34 -3.73
C ILE A 185 2.79 21.47 -5.19
N VAL A 186 1.51 21.76 -5.45
CA VAL A 186 0.99 21.97 -6.81
C VAL A 186 1.78 23.04 -7.54
N LYS A 187 2.05 24.17 -6.90
CA LYS A 187 2.83 25.25 -7.47
C LYS A 187 4.27 24.81 -7.75
N THR A 188 4.93 24.17 -6.79
CA THR A 188 6.33 23.75 -6.91
C THR A 188 6.52 22.75 -8.04
N VAL A 189 5.68 21.71 -8.09
CA VAL A 189 5.72 20.68 -9.14
C VAL A 189 5.28 21.25 -10.49
N GLY A 190 4.31 22.17 -10.50
CA GLY A 190 3.88 22.90 -11.70
C GLY A 190 4.98 23.79 -12.29
N ASP A 191 5.71 24.52 -11.45
CA ASP A 191 6.85 25.34 -11.86
C ASP A 191 7.99 24.46 -12.42
N ILE A 192 8.23 23.29 -11.82
CA ILE A 192 9.17 22.29 -12.35
C ILE A 192 8.70 21.81 -13.74
N ALA A 193 7.45 21.42 -13.90
CA ALA A 193 6.91 20.97 -15.19
C ALA A 193 7.02 22.07 -16.27
N ALA A 194 6.72 23.32 -15.90
CA ALA A 194 6.81 24.48 -16.79
C ALA A 194 8.25 24.81 -17.21
N ALA A 195 9.25 24.54 -16.36
CA ALA A 195 10.66 24.69 -16.70
C ALA A 195 11.13 23.66 -17.75
N TYR A 196 10.43 22.53 -17.89
CA TYR A 196 10.77 21.45 -18.83
C TYR A 196 9.59 21.11 -19.76
N PRO A 197 9.14 22.04 -20.64
CA PRO A 197 7.94 21.87 -21.44
C PRO A 197 8.02 20.68 -22.43
N ALA A 198 9.23 20.27 -22.81
CA ALA A 198 9.44 19.10 -23.68
C ALA A 198 9.01 17.77 -23.04
N SER A 199 8.91 17.71 -21.70
CA SER A 199 8.38 16.55 -20.97
C SER A 199 6.88 16.35 -21.17
N LYS A 200 6.15 17.42 -21.53
CA LYS A 200 4.68 17.47 -21.56
C LYS A 200 4.02 17.00 -20.25
N ALA A 201 4.74 17.12 -19.13
CA ALA A 201 4.21 16.71 -17.84
C ALA A 201 3.04 17.61 -17.42
N THR A 202 2.04 17.01 -16.78
CA THR A 202 0.83 17.70 -16.30
C THR A 202 0.67 17.51 -14.81
N VAL A 203 0.20 18.53 -14.10
CA VAL A 203 -0.10 18.46 -12.66
C VAL A 203 -1.57 18.73 -12.46
N SER A 204 -2.28 17.81 -11.82
CA SER A 204 -3.72 17.95 -11.55
C SER A 204 -4.04 17.66 -10.08
N ALA A 205 -5.08 18.33 -9.58
CA ALA A 205 -5.63 18.06 -8.26
C ALA A 205 -6.78 17.05 -8.37
N PHE A 206 -6.75 16.02 -7.52
CA PHE A 206 -7.84 15.08 -7.33
C PHE A 206 -8.67 15.51 -6.12
N LYS A 207 -9.92 15.89 -6.38
CA LYS A 207 -10.83 16.42 -5.34
C LYS A 207 -11.42 15.30 -4.51
N HIS A 208 -11.52 15.55 -3.21
CA HIS A 208 -12.15 14.66 -2.25
C HIS A 208 -13.42 15.29 -1.66
N THR A 209 -14.11 14.56 -0.78
CA THR A 209 -15.24 15.08 0.01
C THR A 209 -14.80 16.03 1.13
N TRP A 210 -13.49 16.13 1.39
CA TRP A 210 -12.87 17.09 2.32
C TRP A 210 -12.08 18.18 1.57
N ILE A 211 -11.59 19.18 2.32
CA ILE A 211 -11.06 20.42 1.73
C ILE A 211 -9.68 20.25 1.07
N GLN A 212 -8.83 19.38 1.60
CA GLN A 212 -7.51 19.09 1.02
C GLN A 212 -7.65 18.10 -0.16
N SER A 213 -7.10 18.44 -1.32
CA SER A 213 -7.12 17.57 -2.50
C SER A 213 -5.83 16.76 -2.59
N SER A 214 -5.85 15.58 -3.22
CA SER A 214 -4.60 14.90 -3.62
C SER A 214 -4.03 15.53 -4.89
N ILE A 215 -2.76 15.25 -5.20
CA ILE A 215 -2.07 15.78 -6.39
C ILE A 215 -1.59 14.61 -7.23
N ILE A 216 -1.80 14.67 -8.54
CA ILE A 216 -1.27 13.72 -9.51
C ILE A 216 -0.44 14.51 -10.53
N ALA A 217 0.88 14.33 -10.50
CA ALA A 217 1.77 14.80 -11.55
C ALA A 217 2.09 13.65 -12.49
N ARG A 218 1.78 13.82 -13.78
CA ARG A 218 1.86 12.78 -14.80
C ARG A 218 2.85 13.16 -15.87
N ILE A 219 3.82 12.28 -16.13
CA ILE A 219 4.68 12.30 -17.31
C ILE A 219 4.04 11.38 -18.35
N PRO A 220 3.60 11.90 -19.51
CA PRO A 220 2.95 11.07 -20.51
C PRO A 220 3.95 10.06 -21.11
N GLY A 221 3.46 8.85 -21.35
CA GLY A 221 4.18 7.85 -22.14
C GLY A 221 4.17 8.20 -23.62
N THR A 222 5.15 7.72 -24.39
CA THR A 222 5.09 7.77 -25.85
C THR A 222 3.99 6.88 -26.42
N THR A 223 3.56 5.88 -25.66
CA THR A 223 2.41 5.02 -25.97
C THR A 223 1.42 4.98 -24.80
N THR A 224 0.20 4.54 -25.06
CA THR A 224 -0.72 4.14 -23.98
C THR A 224 -0.24 2.80 -23.40
N GLY A 225 -0.47 2.61 -22.10
CA GLY A 225 -0.09 1.36 -21.44
C GLY A 225 -0.25 1.44 -19.91
N PRO A 226 0.12 0.37 -19.20
CA PRO A 226 0.07 0.31 -17.74
C PRO A 226 0.90 1.42 -17.10
N VAL A 227 0.33 2.13 -16.13
CA VAL A 227 0.94 3.29 -15.48
C VAL A 227 1.88 2.85 -14.37
N THR A 228 3.07 3.44 -14.28
CA THR A 228 3.96 3.30 -13.11
C THR A 228 3.69 4.46 -12.15
N ILE A 229 3.48 4.16 -10.86
CA ILE A 229 3.07 5.14 -9.87
C ILE A 229 4.11 5.20 -8.74
N LEU A 230 4.46 6.41 -8.33
CA LEU A 230 5.22 6.69 -7.12
C LEU A 230 4.35 7.56 -6.21
N GLY A 231 4.13 7.13 -4.98
CA GLY A 231 3.23 7.76 -4.01
C GLY A 231 3.96 8.21 -2.75
N ALA A 232 3.42 9.25 -2.12
CA ALA A 232 3.77 9.75 -0.80
C ALA A 232 2.51 10.42 -0.22
N HIS A 233 2.37 10.50 1.10
CA HIS A 233 1.32 11.33 1.68
C HIS A 233 1.89 12.72 2.03
N MET A 234 1.05 13.75 1.98
CA MET A 234 1.53 15.14 2.16
C MET A 234 1.00 15.82 3.41
N ASP A 235 0.05 15.20 4.11
CA ASP A 235 -0.47 15.76 5.34
C ASP A 235 0.47 15.50 6.53
N SER A 236 0.11 16.03 7.69
CA SER A 236 0.80 15.78 8.95
C SER A 236 -0.16 15.99 10.12
N ILE A 237 0.13 15.32 11.23
CA ILE A 237 -0.72 15.37 12.42
C ILE A 237 0.12 15.56 13.68
N ASN A 238 -0.40 16.37 14.60
CA ASN A 238 0.04 16.36 15.99
C ASN A 238 -1.08 15.73 16.79
N GLN A 239 -0.87 14.57 17.38
CA GLN A 239 -1.99 13.83 17.92
C GLN A 239 -2.52 14.36 19.24
N SER A 240 -1.68 15.08 19.99
CA SER A 240 -2.16 15.78 21.18
C SER A 240 -3.15 16.89 20.80
N ASN A 241 -3.07 17.41 19.57
CA ASN A 241 -4.01 18.39 19.03
C ASN A 241 -4.02 18.35 17.49
N PRO A 242 -4.84 17.48 16.87
CA PRO A 242 -4.78 17.23 15.42
C PRO A 242 -5.07 18.45 14.55
N THR A 243 -5.92 19.36 15.00
CA THR A 243 -6.36 20.52 14.21
C THR A 243 -5.41 21.71 14.31
N SER A 244 -4.95 22.03 15.53
CA SER A 244 -4.20 23.27 15.78
C SER A 244 -2.78 23.02 16.29
N GLY A 245 -2.47 21.79 16.71
CA GLY A 245 -1.14 21.43 17.19
C GLY A 245 -0.09 21.58 16.11
N ARG A 246 1.12 21.95 16.53
CA ARG A 246 2.27 22.04 15.63
C ARG A 246 2.67 20.62 15.21
N ALA A 247 2.64 20.34 13.91
CA ALA A 247 3.04 19.07 13.31
C ALA A 247 3.96 19.37 12.12
N PRO A 248 5.28 19.56 12.36
CA PRO A 248 6.20 19.82 11.27
C PRO A 248 6.21 18.65 10.27
N GLY A 249 6.02 17.41 10.74
CA GLY A 249 5.91 16.23 9.87
C GLY A 249 7.11 16.13 8.95
N ALA A 250 8.31 16.22 9.53
CA ALA A 250 9.54 16.35 8.77
C ALA A 250 9.88 15.00 8.13
N ASP A 251 9.92 13.96 8.95
CA ASP A 251 10.11 12.60 8.47
C ASP A 251 8.82 12.04 7.88
N ASP A 252 7.70 12.23 8.59
CA ASP A 252 6.38 11.64 8.32
C ASP A 252 5.36 12.70 7.83
N ASP A 253 5.03 12.72 6.54
CA ASP A 253 5.85 12.21 5.41
C ASP A 253 6.40 13.37 4.58
N GLY A 254 7.03 14.31 5.30
CA GLY A 254 7.76 15.38 4.66
C GLY A 254 8.88 14.83 3.77
N THR A 255 9.57 13.78 4.22
CA THR A 255 10.71 13.19 3.49
C THR A 255 10.28 12.50 2.19
N GLY A 256 9.31 11.58 2.21
CA GLY A 256 8.78 10.94 1.02
C GLY A 256 8.19 11.95 0.03
N SER A 257 7.43 12.92 0.54
CA SER A 257 6.91 14.03 -0.28
C SER A 257 8.00 14.78 -1.04
N VAL A 258 9.12 15.15 -0.40
CA VAL A 258 10.20 15.88 -1.09
C VAL A 258 11.08 14.98 -1.96
N ASN A 259 11.18 13.68 -1.64
CA ASN A 259 11.85 12.72 -2.52
C ASN A 259 11.13 12.64 -3.87
N LEU A 260 9.79 12.61 -3.87
CA LEU A 260 9.01 12.63 -5.11
C LEU A 260 9.22 13.91 -5.91
N ILE A 261 9.26 15.09 -5.25
CA ILE A 261 9.47 16.38 -5.93
C ILE A 261 10.83 16.39 -6.62
N GLU A 262 11.88 15.96 -5.92
CA GLU A 262 13.23 15.97 -6.47
C GLU A 262 13.43 14.88 -7.55
N ALA A 263 12.85 13.69 -7.38
CA ALA A 263 12.86 12.66 -8.41
C ALA A 263 12.16 13.12 -9.70
N PHE A 264 10.99 13.74 -9.57
CA PHE A 264 10.26 14.35 -10.69
C PHE A 264 11.11 15.41 -11.40
N ARG A 265 11.70 16.34 -10.65
CA ARG A 265 12.60 17.37 -11.20
C ARG A 265 13.79 16.75 -11.94
N ALA A 266 14.45 15.77 -11.34
CA ALA A 266 15.65 15.14 -11.90
C ALA A 266 15.34 14.41 -13.22
N LEU A 267 14.24 13.67 -13.30
CA LEU A 267 13.80 12.98 -14.51
C LEU A 267 13.47 13.97 -15.64
N LEU A 268 12.74 15.04 -15.33
CA LEU A 268 12.39 16.09 -16.29
C LEU A 268 13.64 16.82 -16.81
N ALA A 269 14.57 17.15 -15.92
CA ALA A 269 15.84 17.78 -16.27
C ALA A 269 16.70 16.89 -17.19
N ALA A 270 16.62 15.57 -17.02
CA ALA A 270 17.28 14.59 -17.87
C ALA A 270 16.58 14.36 -19.23
N GLY A 271 15.43 15.01 -19.48
CA GLY A 271 14.65 14.79 -20.69
C GLY A 271 13.99 13.41 -20.76
N PHE A 272 13.67 12.82 -19.61
CA PHE A 272 13.01 11.52 -19.51
C PHE A 272 11.70 11.49 -20.31
N LYS A 273 11.60 10.50 -21.21
CA LYS A 273 10.43 10.24 -22.07
C LYS A 273 10.07 8.77 -21.92
N PRO A 274 9.21 8.42 -20.96
CA PRO A 274 8.87 7.04 -20.74
C PRO A 274 8.05 6.48 -21.91
N THR A 275 8.17 5.19 -22.18
CA THR A 275 7.31 4.46 -23.12
C THR A 275 5.88 4.38 -22.58
N THR A 276 5.73 3.97 -21.31
CA THR A 276 4.45 3.94 -20.60
C THR A 276 4.35 5.06 -19.57
N PRO A 277 3.17 5.64 -19.32
CA PRO A 277 3.05 6.80 -18.43
C PRO A 277 3.58 6.57 -17.01
N VAL A 278 4.19 7.61 -16.43
CA VAL A 278 4.68 7.61 -15.04
C VAL A 278 3.99 8.71 -14.24
N GLU A 279 3.52 8.40 -13.04
CA GLU A 279 2.83 9.34 -12.14
C GLU A 279 3.50 9.46 -10.78
N PHE A 280 3.55 10.70 -10.29
CA PHE A 280 3.97 11.06 -8.95
C PHE A 280 2.73 11.58 -8.22
N GLN A 281 2.36 10.93 -7.13
CA GLN A 281 1.11 11.18 -6.44
C GLN A 281 1.39 11.61 -4.99
N TRP A 282 0.84 12.75 -4.60
CA TRP A 282 0.82 13.19 -3.21
C TRP A 282 -0.60 13.02 -2.69
N CYS A 283 -0.80 12.04 -1.82
CA CYS A 283 -2.10 11.70 -1.30
C CYS A 283 -2.45 12.60 -0.10
N SER A 284 -3.62 13.24 -0.18
CA SER A 284 -4.24 13.87 1.00
C SER A 284 -4.88 12.77 1.84
N ARG A 285 -4.58 12.75 3.13
CA ARG A 285 -5.06 11.72 4.02
C ARG A 285 -6.08 12.28 5.00
N ARG A 286 -7.15 11.52 5.25
CA ARG A 286 -8.00 11.77 6.42
C ARG A 286 -7.26 11.28 7.66
N SER A 287 -6.47 12.14 8.31
CA SER A 287 -5.66 11.77 9.47
C SER A 287 -6.47 11.53 10.75
N GLY A 288 -6.08 10.52 11.51
CA GLY A 288 -6.64 10.17 12.80
C GLY A 288 -5.71 9.29 13.63
N THR A 289 -5.32 9.89 14.76
CA THR A 289 -4.59 9.44 15.96
C THR A 289 -4.21 7.94 16.20
N ARG A 290 -2.88 7.72 16.16
CA ARG A 290 -1.83 6.87 16.81
C ARG A 290 -1.69 5.32 16.73
N ARG A 291 -0.47 4.95 16.27
CA ARG A 291 0.58 3.93 16.65
C ARG A 291 0.41 2.43 16.46
N TYR A 292 -0.74 1.89 16.13
CA TYR A 292 -0.80 0.47 15.70
C TYR A 292 -1.81 0.23 14.57
N SER A 293 -2.15 1.26 13.79
CA SER A 293 -3.12 1.13 12.71
C SER A 293 -2.86 2.12 11.57
N GLY A 294 -3.16 1.69 10.35
CA GLY A 294 -2.79 2.29 9.06
C GLY A 294 -2.69 3.79 9.06
N GLU A 295 -1.45 4.30 9.06
CA GLU A 295 -0.84 5.64 9.14
C GLU A 295 -1.73 6.86 9.51
N GLU A 296 -2.87 6.66 10.19
CA GLU A 296 -3.82 7.63 10.78
C GLU A 296 -5.14 7.90 9.98
N ALA A 297 -6.28 7.28 10.35
CA ALA A 297 -7.68 7.38 9.82
C ALA A 297 -8.09 6.94 8.40
N GLY A 298 -7.28 6.10 7.75
CA GLY A 298 -7.79 5.11 6.79
C GLY A 298 -7.56 5.43 5.32
N LEU A 299 -6.38 5.94 4.95
CA LEU A 299 -5.89 5.98 3.56
C LEU A 299 -6.87 6.57 2.51
N LEU A 300 -7.84 7.41 2.92
CA LEU A 300 -9.01 7.68 2.08
C LEU A 300 -8.66 8.36 0.75
N GLY A 301 -7.58 9.15 0.71
CA GLY A 301 -7.14 9.79 -0.52
C GLY A 301 -6.61 8.80 -1.54
N SER A 302 -5.65 7.95 -1.14
CA SER A 302 -5.11 6.89 -2.00
C SER A 302 -6.18 5.85 -2.34
N GLN A 303 -7.09 5.54 -1.42
CA GLN A 303 -8.24 4.69 -1.66
C GLN A 303 -9.18 5.25 -2.73
N ALA A 304 -9.52 6.55 -2.65
CA ALA A 304 -10.37 7.20 -3.66
C ALA A 304 -9.72 7.20 -5.05
N ILE A 305 -8.40 7.45 -5.12
CA ILE A 305 -7.65 7.39 -6.37
C ILE A 305 -7.59 5.96 -6.90
N ALA A 306 -7.17 4.99 -6.09
CA ALA A 306 -7.04 3.59 -6.50
C ALA A 306 -8.39 3.01 -6.96
N LYS A 307 -9.48 3.32 -6.24
CA LYS A 307 -10.84 2.95 -6.63
C LYS A 307 -11.26 3.63 -7.94
N SER A 308 -10.98 4.92 -8.11
CA SER A 308 -11.23 5.63 -9.36
C SER A 308 -10.47 4.99 -10.54
N TYR A 309 -9.24 4.53 -10.31
CA TYR A 309 -8.42 3.86 -11.33
C TYR A 309 -9.03 2.50 -11.68
N LYS A 310 -9.48 1.74 -10.68
CA LYS A 310 -10.17 0.47 -10.86
C LYS A 310 -11.45 0.63 -11.66
N THR A 311 -12.30 1.58 -11.27
CA THR A 311 -13.57 1.88 -11.96
C THR A 311 -13.34 2.35 -13.39
N ALA A 312 -12.30 3.14 -13.64
CA ALA A 312 -11.93 3.58 -14.99
C ALA A 312 -11.24 2.50 -15.84
N GLY A 313 -10.97 1.31 -15.29
CA GLY A 313 -10.23 0.26 -15.98
C GLY A 313 -8.76 0.61 -16.25
N THR A 314 -8.18 1.53 -15.47
CA THR A 314 -6.78 1.92 -15.61
C THR A 314 -5.87 0.78 -15.18
N GLN A 315 -4.97 0.37 -16.06
CA GLN A 315 -3.95 -0.62 -15.75
C GLN A 315 -2.79 0.06 -15.03
N VAL A 316 -2.35 -0.53 -13.92
CA VAL A 316 -1.18 -0.07 -13.16
C VAL A 316 -0.12 -1.16 -13.24
N LYS A 317 1.08 -0.78 -13.68
CA LYS A 317 2.23 -1.69 -13.78
C LYS A 317 2.77 -2.01 -12.39
N ALA A 318 2.99 -0.95 -11.61
CA ALA A 318 3.52 -1.02 -10.25
C ALA A 318 3.28 0.32 -9.54
N MET A 319 3.12 0.25 -8.22
CA MET A 319 3.07 1.41 -7.33
C MET A 319 4.12 1.27 -6.23
N MET A 320 4.95 2.29 -6.02
CA MET A 320 5.88 2.36 -4.90
C MET A 320 5.46 3.50 -3.98
N GLN A 321 5.22 3.21 -2.70
CA GLN A 321 5.00 4.23 -1.68
C GLN A 321 6.33 4.61 -1.04
N LEU A 322 6.61 5.91 -0.95
CA LEU A 322 7.63 6.46 -0.07
C LEU A 322 6.89 7.07 1.12
N ASP A 323 7.12 6.52 2.30
CA ASP A 323 6.53 6.99 3.55
C ASP A 323 7.57 6.79 4.64
N MET A 324 8.05 7.90 5.19
CA MET A 324 9.19 7.98 6.10
C MET A 324 10.48 7.43 5.47
N THR A 325 11.37 8.35 5.09
CA THR A 325 12.64 8.01 4.42
C THR A 325 13.84 8.69 5.07
N GLY A 326 13.66 9.34 6.22
CA GLY A 326 14.63 10.27 6.77
C GLY A 326 15.32 9.81 8.04
N TYR A 327 14.85 8.79 8.74
CA TYR A 327 15.35 8.47 10.07
C TYR A 327 16.11 7.14 10.14
N VAL A 328 17.25 7.19 10.82
CA VAL A 328 18.07 6.03 11.18
C VAL A 328 18.25 6.03 12.68
N LYS A 329 17.75 4.97 13.35
CA LYS A 329 17.88 4.82 14.79
C LYS A 329 19.35 4.83 15.22
N PRO A 330 19.76 5.70 16.16
CA PRO A 330 21.13 5.73 16.64
C PRO A 330 21.56 4.37 17.21
N GLY A 331 22.71 3.87 16.76
CA GLY A 331 23.27 2.59 17.20
C GLY A 331 22.75 1.35 16.46
N THR A 332 21.92 1.50 15.43
CA THR A 332 21.54 0.41 14.52
C THR A 332 22.29 0.49 13.20
N ARG A 333 22.17 -0.56 12.38
CA ARG A 333 22.69 -0.56 11.02
C ARG A 333 21.71 0.19 10.11
N GLU A 334 22.23 1.13 9.33
CA GLU A 334 21.49 1.80 8.27
C GLU A 334 21.12 0.80 7.16
N VAL A 335 19.83 0.66 6.88
CA VAL A 335 19.27 -0.29 5.91
C VAL A 335 17.97 0.28 5.33
N ILE A 336 17.56 -0.19 4.16
CA ILE A 336 16.20 0.01 3.64
C ILE A 336 15.36 -1.21 4.03
N GLY A 337 14.27 -1.02 4.77
CA GLY A 337 13.34 -2.09 5.15
C GLY A 337 12.26 -2.31 4.10
N LEU A 338 12.28 -3.43 3.38
CA LEU A 338 11.18 -3.79 2.47
C LEU A 338 10.05 -4.44 3.27
N MET A 339 8.88 -3.82 3.28
CA MET A 339 7.69 -4.33 3.98
C MET A 339 7.17 -5.61 3.31
N PRO A 340 6.82 -6.67 4.07
CA PRO A 340 6.41 -7.96 3.48
C PRO A 340 4.89 -8.17 3.37
N ASP A 341 4.06 -7.26 3.90
CA ASP A 341 2.59 -7.35 3.93
C ASP A 341 1.91 -6.23 3.14
N TYR A 342 0.72 -6.51 2.58
CA TYR A 342 -0.04 -5.63 1.68
C TYR A 342 0.74 -5.14 0.44
N ILE A 343 1.60 -6.01 -0.09
CA ILE A 343 2.49 -5.74 -1.22
C ILE A 343 2.45 -6.86 -2.25
N ASP A 344 2.98 -6.61 -3.44
CA ASP A 344 3.30 -7.65 -4.43
C ASP A 344 4.72 -8.19 -4.22
N ALA A 345 4.84 -9.50 -4.05
CA ALA A 345 6.12 -10.15 -3.76
C ALA A 345 7.12 -10.04 -4.92
N GLY A 346 6.65 -10.10 -6.17
CA GLY A 346 7.49 -9.96 -7.35
C GLY A 346 8.04 -8.54 -7.49
N LEU A 347 7.20 -7.55 -7.23
CA LEU A 347 7.59 -6.14 -7.19
C LEU A 347 8.60 -5.85 -6.07
N ASN A 348 8.46 -6.46 -4.89
CA ASN A 348 9.44 -6.32 -3.81
C ASN A 348 10.80 -6.92 -4.18
N VAL A 349 10.84 -8.08 -4.85
CA VAL A 349 12.09 -8.67 -5.36
C VAL A 349 12.75 -7.73 -6.37
N PHE A 350 11.96 -7.19 -7.30
CA PHE A 350 12.44 -6.20 -8.26
C PHE A 350 12.97 -4.94 -7.57
N LEU A 351 12.25 -4.40 -6.57
CA LEU A 351 12.69 -3.24 -5.81
C LEU A 351 13.99 -3.53 -5.03
N GLY A 352 14.16 -4.73 -4.49
CA GLY A 352 15.43 -5.18 -3.91
C GLY A 352 16.58 -5.07 -4.92
N SER A 353 16.36 -5.52 -6.16
CA SER A 353 17.38 -5.40 -7.22
C SER A 353 17.66 -3.95 -7.64
N ILE A 354 16.65 -3.07 -7.61
CA ILE A 354 16.81 -1.62 -7.81
C ILE A 354 17.70 -1.05 -6.70
N ILE A 355 17.43 -1.40 -5.44
CA ILE A 355 18.23 -0.95 -4.28
C ILE A 355 19.67 -1.42 -4.42
N ASP A 356 19.90 -2.71 -4.68
CA ASP A 356 21.25 -3.27 -4.85
C ASP A 356 22.04 -2.62 -6.00
N THR A 357 21.35 -2.14 -7.04
CA THR A 357 21.98 -1.56 -8.23
C THR A 357 22.28 -0.06 -8.10
N TYR A 358 21.39 0.68 -7.42
CA TYR A 358 21.33 2.15 -7.47
C TYR A 358 21.50 2.85 -6.13
N SER A 359 21.32 2.14 -5.01
CA SER A 359 21.54 2.65 -3.67
C SER A 359 22.91 2.22 -3.15
N THR A 360 23.44 3.00 -2.22
CA THR A 360 24.59 2.60 -1.40
C THR A 360 24.17 1.84 -0.15
N LEU A 361 22.88 1.85 0.18
CA LEU A 361 22.33 1.18 1.34
C LEU A 361 21.97 -0.28 1.03
N PRO A 362 22.26 -1.21 1.95
CA PRO A 362 21.70 -2.55 1.88
C PRO A 362 20.19 -2.52 2.16
N TRP A 363 19.46 -3.52 1.66
CA TRP A 363 18.07 -3.74 2.06
C TRP A 363 17.90 -5.01 2.87
N VAL A 364 16.81 -5.06 3.65
CA VAL A 364 16.39 -6.23 4.41
C VAL A 364 14.88 -6.41 4.28
N THR A 365 14.39 -7.64 4.39
CA THR A 365 12.95 -7.85 4.61
C THR A 365 12.59 -7.43 6.03
N SER A 366 11.70 -6.46 6.14
CA SER A 366 11.22 -5.91 7.41
C SER A 366 10.29 -6.91 8.13
N PRO A 367 10.14 -6.84 9.46
CA PRO A 367 8.97 -7.41 10.12
C PRO A 367 7.68 -6.87 9.51
N LYS A 368 6.61 -7.68 9.51
CA LYS A 368 5.28 -7.24 9.08
C LYS A 368 4.83 -6.03 9.89
N CYS A 369 4.17 -5.08 9.24
CA CYS A 369 3.40 -4.06 9.96
C CYS A 369 2.21 -4.68 10.68
N GLY A 370 1.59 -5.71 10.07
CA GLY A 370 0.46 -6.44 10.62
C GLY A 370 -0.90 -5.76 10.37
N TYR A 371 -0.93 -4.74 9.52
CA TYR A 371 -2.13 -4.01 9.08
C TYR A 371 -1.81 -3.18 7.82
N ALA A 372 -2.84 -2.63 7.16
CA ALA A 372 -2.73 -1.73 6.00
C ALA A 372 -1.96 -0.44 6.33
N CYS A 373 -0.63 -0.50 6.37
CA CYS A 373 0.18 0.46 7.11
C CYS A 373 0.30 1.84 6.48
N SER A 374 0.30 1.94 5.15
CA SER A 374 0.39 3.19 4.40
C SER A 374 -0.34 3.06 3.05
N ASP A 375 -0.31 4.08 2.19
CA ASP A 375 -1.11 4.19 0.95
C ASP A 375 -0.92 3.03 -0.04
N HIS A 376 0.22 2.32 -0.02
CA HIS A 376 0.44 1.12 -0.84
C HIS A 376 -0.65 0.05 -0.61
N ALA A 377 -1.22 -0.03 0.59
CA ALA A 377 -2.28 -0.98 0.91
C ALA A 377 -3.58 -0.65 0.16
N SER A 378 -3.86 0.62 -0.14
CA SER A 378 -5.00 1.03 -0.97
C SER A 378 -4.91 0.47 -2.38
N TRP A 379 -3.71 0.51 -2.97
CA TRP A 379 -3.44 -0.05 -4.29
C TRP A 379 -3.51 -1.58 -4.28
N TYR A 380 -2.92 -2.20 -3.26
CA TYR A 380 -2.96 -3.65 -3.04
C TYR A 380 -4.40 -4.18 -2.96
N ASN A 381 -5.24 -3.53 -2.17
CA ASN A 381 -6.65 -3.91 -1.98
C ASN A 381 -7.48 -3.81 -3.28
N GLN A 382 -7.07 -2.97 -4.22
CA GLN A 382 -7.70 -2.88 -5.55
C GLN A 382 -7.12 -3.90 -6.56
N GLY A 383 -6.16 -4.73 -6.12
CA GLY A 383 -5.50 -5.77 -6.91
C GLY A 383 -4.35 -5.27 -7.78
N TYR A 384 -3.77 -4.11 -7.46
CA TYR A 384 -2.60 -3.56 -8.14
C TYR A 384 -1.30 -3.92 -7.40
N PRO A 385 -0.16 -4.11 -8.10
CA PRO A 385 1.11 -4.35 -7.44
C PRO A 385 1.56 -3.10 -6.72
N SER A 386 1.85 -3.27 -5.43
CA SER A 386 2.35 -2.19 -4.60
C SER A 386 3.56 -2.65 -3.79
N SER A 387 4.39 -1.70 -3.41
CA SER A 387 5.59 -1.93 -2.59
C SER A 387 5.84 -0.73 -1.69
N LEU A 388 6.47 -0.96 -0.54
CA LEU A 388 6.84 0.05 0.43
C LEU A 388 8.29 -0.21 0.92
N PRO A 389 9.29 0.50 0.39
CA PRO A 389 10.58 0.67 1.05
C PRO A 389 10.45 1.65 2.22
N PHE A 390 10.78 1.19 3.42
CA PHE A 390 10.67 1.94 4.67
C PHE A 390 12.07 2.31 5.19
N GLU A 391 12.22 3.44 5.88
CA GLU A 391 13.49 4.00 6.40
C GLU A 391 14.31 3.06 7.30
N ALA A 392 13.64 2.11 7.95
CA ALA A 392 14.28 1.24 8.92
C ALA A 392 13.68 -0.16 8.89
N ARG A 393 14.28 -1.06 9.67
CA ARG A 393 13.59 -2.27 10.07
C ARG A 393 12.42 -1.87 10.97
N PHE A 394 11.21 -2.35 10.68
CA PHE A 394 10.01 -2.02 11.46
C PHE A 394 10.22 -2.32 12.96
N GLY A 395 9.94 -1.33 13.82
CA GLY A 395 10.28 -1.31 15.24
C GLY A 395 11.53 -0.48 15.60
N ASP A 396 12.33 -0.10 14.61
CA ASP A 396 13.44 0.86 14.73
C ASP A 396 13.12 2.20 14.05
N ASP A 397 11.87 2.44 13.69
CA ASP A 397 11.34 3.68 13.11
C ASP A 397 11.42 4.89 14.04
N ASN A 398 11.23 6.07 13.46
CA ASN A 398 11.27 7.34 14.17
C ASN A 398 10.25 7.40 15.34
N PRO A 399 10.70 7.45 16.61
CA PRO A 399 9.78 7.47 17.75
C PRO A 399 9.08 8.81 17.95
N LEU A 400 9.41 9.84 17.15
CA LEU A 400 8.89 11.20 17.27
C LEU A 400 7.75 11.51 16.28
N ILE A 401 7.40 10.59 15.38
CA ILE A 401 6.30 10.75 14.41
C ILE A 401 5.01 11.21 15.08
N HIS A 402 4.18 11.93 14.33
CA HIS A 402 2.90 12.47 14.77
C HIS A 402 2.96 13.42 15.99
N SER A 403 4.08 14.13 16.15
CA SER A 403 4.29 15.08 17.25
C SER A 403 4.94 16.37 16.75
N SER A 404 5.03 17.38 17.61
CA SER A 404 5.78 18.60 17.31
C SER A 404 7.30 18.40 17.26
N SER A 405 7.80 17.23 17.66
CA SER A 405 9.23 16.91 17.72
C SER A 405 9.74 16.19 16.47
N ASP A 406 8.85 15.73 15.59
CA ASP A 406 9.25 15.23 14.28
C ASP A 406 9.76 16.39 13.42
N THR A 407 11.10 16.56 13.44
CA THR A 407 11.82 17.70 12.90
C THR A 407 13.14 17.23 12.29
N VAL A 408 13.68 18.00 11.34
CA VAL A 408 14.99 17.71 10.73
C VAL A 408 16.17 17.77 11.70
N THR A 409 15.96 18.30 12.91
CA THR A 409 16.95 18.35 13.99
C THR A 409 16.84 17.18 14.96
N ALA A 410 15.88 16.28 14.76
CA ALA A 410 15.73 15.09 15.57
C ALA A 410 16.99 14.22 15.51
N THR A 411 17.37 13.63 16.65
CA THR A 411 18.48 12.68 16.69
C THR A 411 18.09 11.45 15.87
N GLY A 412 18.88 11.12 14.85
CA GLY A 412 18.61 10.03 13.91
C GLY A 412 18.14 10.49 12.53
N PHE A 413 17.68 11.73 12.39
CA PHE A 413 17.35 12.29 11.07
C PHE A 413 18.62 12.42 10.20
N SER A 414 18.57 11.89 8.98
CA SER A 414 19.71 11.73 8.09
C SER A 414 19.37 12.15 6.66
N TRP A 415 19.97 13.26 6.22
CA TRP A 415 19.81 13.75 4.84
C TRP A 415 20.43 12.81 3.80
N THR A 416 21.52 12.12 4.15
CA THR A 416 22.15 11.14 3.26
C THR A 416 21.29 9.90 3.12
N HIS A 417 20.53 9.52 4.15
CA HIS A 417 19.60 8.40 4.10
C HIS A 417 18.46 8.67 3.11
N THR A 418 17.71 9.76 3.32
CA THR A 418 16.59 10.14 2.44
C THR A 418 17.02 10.45 0.99
N LEU A 419 18.27 10.86 0.78
CA LEU A 419 18.81 11.03 -0.56
C LEU A 419 18.79 9.72 -1.36
N GLU A 420 19.08 8.59 -0.72
CA GLU A 420 19.06 7.27 -1.37
C GLU A 420 17.64 6.87 -1.79
N TYR A 421 16.61 7.26 -1.03
CA TYR A 421 15.21 7.06 -1.41
C TYR A 421 14.82 7.85 -2.66
N THR A 422 15.41 9.03 -2.85
CA THR A 422 15.22 9.79 -4.09
C THR A 422 15.90 9.09 -5.28
N LYS A 423 17.07 8.48 -5.08
CA LYS A 423 17.78 7.73 -6.14
C LYS A 423 17.00 6.48 -6.55
N ILE A 424 16.48 5.70 -5.59
CA ILE A 424 15.63 4.55 -5.91
C ILE A 424 14.32 4.97 -6.57
N ALA A 425 13.74 6.13 -6.22
CA ALA A 425 12.55 6.67 -6.89
C ALA A 425 12.82 7.01 -8.36
N VAL A 426 13.95 7.66 -8.66
CA VAL A 426 14.39 7.91 -10.04
C VAL A 426 14.59 6.59 -10.78
N ALA A 427 15.25 5.61 -10.16
CA ALA A 427 15.50 4.30 -10.77
C ALA A 427 14.21 3.52 -11.05
N PHE A 428 13.31 3.47 -10.09
CA PHE A 428 12.01 2.79 -10.20
C PHE A 428 11.16 3.38 -11.32
N ALA A 429 11.06 4.72 -11.37
CA ALA A 429 10.34 5.43 -12.44
C ALA A 429 10.94 5.16 -13.82
N TYR A 430 12.27 5.16 -13.93
CA TYR A 430 12.96 4.99 -15.21
C TYR A 430 12.89 3.55 -15.71
N GLU A 431 13.28 2.57 -14.89
CA GLU A 431 13.36 1.15 -15.29
C GLU A 431 12.00 0.57 -15.65
N LEU A 432 10.92 1.00 -14.98
CA LEU A 432 9.56 0.56 -15.30
C LEU A 432 8.87 1.44 -16.34
N GLY A 433 9.40 2.63 -16.61
CA GLY A 433 8.83 3.59 -17.54
C GLY A 433 9.26 3.39 -18.99
N ILE A 434 10.39 2.72 -19.25
CA ILE A 434 10.99 2.55 -20.58
C ILE A 434 10.55 1.26 -21.27
#